data_AF-A0A956VVM5-F1
#
_entry.id   AF-A0A956VVM5-F1
#
_cell.length_a   1.000
_cell.length_b   1.000
_cell.length_c   1.000
_cell.angle_alpha   90.00
_cell.angle_beta   90.00
_cell.angle_gamma   90.00
#
_symmetry.space_group_name_H-M   'P 1'
#
loop_
_entity.id
_entity.type
_entity.pdbx_description
1 polymer ?
#
loop_
_entity_poly.entity_id
_entity_poly.type
_entity_poly.pdbx_seq_one_letter_code
_entity_poly.pdbx_strand_id
1 'polypeptide(L)'
;MLDEFVALDLETTGLNVENDLIIEVGATRFDRSGRFENYRTFVNPGRDIPIEVQELTGISNADVAGAPRFSEVRDAVRAFIGDRPIVGQNIAFDIAFLEAERVHTYAPSFDTWELASVLLPTADRLNLGKIAETLGIVMPVAHRALADAEATRDVFLALLDRLESMPRSLLVELRGFAERAGWGVITLIDDALARGGGAAISAEEALAIMAALPVGPTRERYEALVPRTERVVTSPDEIDAVFNIARERPDLFPSYEPRPSQVSMARAVAAQLRDGGHLAVEAGTGTGKSMAYLVPSLLHALRNGDRVVVSTHTLNLQDQLAQRDAPASAALVEAYLRERGETGGARISVLKGRNNYLC
;
A
#
# COMPACT_ATOMS: atom_id res chain seq x y z
N MET A 1 -9.50 30.79 7.57
CA MET A 1 -9.21 29.68 8.48
C MET A 1 -10.32 28.66 8.34
N LEU A 2 -9.98 27.38 8.31
CA LEU A 2 -10.93 26.29 8.05
C LEU A 2 -11.61 25.82 9.34
N ASP A 3 -12.74 26.39 9.75
CA ASP A 3 -13.29 26.09 11.09
C ASP A 3 -14.41 25.05 11.12
N GLU A 4 -15.08 24.81 9.99
CA GLU A 4 -16.17 23.83 9.85
C GLU A 4 -15.90 22.85 8.70
N PHE A 5 -16.31 21.60 8.91
CA PHE A 5 -16.13 20.48 7.98
C PHE A 5 -17.38 19.60 7.96
N VAL A 6 -17.47 18.72 6.95
CA VAL A 6 -18.48 17.66 6.91
C VAL A 6 -17.76 16.33 6.66
N ALA A 7 -17.83 15.41 7.62
CA ALA A 7 -17.45 14.03 7.41
C ALA A 7 -18.58 13.33 6.65
N LEU A 8 -18.25 12.59 5.60
CA LEU A 8 -19.21 11.92 4.72
C LEU A 8 -18.77 10.47 4.52
N ASP A 9 -19.75 9.57 4.54
CA ASP A 9 -19.61 8.18 4.13
C ASP A 9 -20.93 7.72 3.47
N LEU A 10 -20.81 6.89 2.43
CA LEU A 10 -21.92 6.32 1.67
C LEU A 10 -21.84 4.80 1.65
N GLU A 11 -22.97 4.16 1.91
CA GLU A 11 -23.14 2.75 1.57
C GLU A 11 -23.80 2.64 0.19
N THR A 12 -23.35 1.68 -0.60
CA THR A 12 -23.75 1.52 -2.01
C THR A 12 -24.03 0.05 -2.33
N THR A 13 -24.79 -0.20 -3.39
CA THR A 13 -25.06 -1.56 -3.89
C THR A 13 -23.85 -2.25 -4.54
N GLY A 14 -22.70 -1.57 -4.63
CA GLY A 14 -21.46 -2.07 -5.21
C GLY A 14 -20.46 -0.93 -5.47
N LEU A 15 -19.29 -1.26 -6.00
CA LEU A 15 -18.17 -0.31 -6.11
C LEU A 15 -18.12 0.49 -7.43
N ASN A 16 -19.04 0.25 -8.37
CA ASN A 16 -19.00 0.86 -9.69
C ASN A 16 -20.04 1.99 -9.81
N VAL A 17 -19.56 3.24 -9.80
CA VAL A 17 -20.39 4.45 -9.92
C VAL A 17 -21.35 4.45 -11.12
N GLU A 18 -21.03 3.77 -12.23
CA GLU A 18 -21.89 3.72 -13.42
C GLU A 18 -23.08 2.76 -13.26
N ASN A 19 -22.89 1.70 -12.46
CA ASN A 19 -23.83 0.58 -12.38
C ASN A 19 -24.46 0.42 -11.01
N ASP A 20 -23.88 1.02 -9.98
CA ASP A 20 -24.27 0.90 -8.59
C ASP A 20 -24.91 2.18 -8.07
N LEU A 21 -25.65 2.03 -6.99
CA LEU A 21 -26.55 3.03 -6.45
C LEU A 21 -26.35 3.16 -4.94
N ILE A 22 -26.49 4.38 -4.43
CA ILE A 22 -26.43 4.71 -2.99
C ILE A 22 -27.62 4.08 -2.25
N ILE A 23 -27.36 3.52 -1.07
CA ILE A 23 -28.36 2.88 -0.18
C ILE A 23 -28.41 3.48 1.23
N GLU A 24 -27.34 4.12 1.70
CA GLU A 24 -27.33 4.90 2.95
C GLU A 24 -26.42 6.12 2.74
N VAL A 25 -26.84 7.27 3.27
CA VAL A 25 -26.00 8.46 3.39
C VAL A 25 -25.78 8.72 4.87
N GLY A 26 -24.52 8.78 5.29
CA GLY A 26 -24.11 9.20 6.62
C GLY A 26 -23.25 10.46 6.51
N ALA A 27 -23.62 11.52 7.22
CA ALA A 27 -22.83 12.72 7.25
C ALA A 27 -22.84 13.36 8.65
N THR A 28 -21.69 13.85 9.06
CA THR A 28 -21.52 14.57 10.32
C THR A 28 -20.89 15.93 10.01
N ARG A 29 -21.65 17.00 10.20
CA ARG A 29 -21.11 18.36 10.18
C ARG A 29 -20.45 18.63 11.53
N PHE A 30 -19.26 19.20 11.55
CA PHE A 30 -18.56 19.49 12.79
C PHE A 30 -17.64 20.71 12.68
N ASP A 31 -17.27 21.24 13.85
CA ASP A 31 -16.22 22.23 13.99
C ASP A 31 -15.02 21.68 14.79
N ARG A 32 -13.91 22.43 14.77
CA ARG A 32 -12.69 22.08 15.52
C ARG A 32 -12.87 22.03 17.04
N SER A 33 -13.95 22.60 17.59
CA SER A 33 -14.25 22.51 19.03
C SER A 33 -14.93 21.19 19.42
N GLY A 34 -15.25 20.35 18.43
CA GLY A 34 -15.94 19.09 18.62
C GLY A 34 -17.47 19.21 18.67
N ARG A 35 -18.05 20.39 18.39
CA ARG A 35 -19.50 20.46 18.18
C ARG A 35 -19.83 19.83 16.85
N PHE A 36 -20.91 19.06 16.82
CA PHE A 36 -21.33 18.38 15.61
C PHE A 36 -22.85 18.24 15.50
N GLU A 37 -23.29 17.97 14.28
CA GLU A 37 -24.64 17.63 13.90
C GLU A 37 -24.60 16.48 12.89
N ASN A 38 -25.54 15.54 13.01
CA ASN A 38 -25.59 14.35 12.18
C ASN A 38 -26.76 14.40 11.20
N TYR A 39 -26.53 13.86 10.01
CA TYR A 39 -27.53 13.57 9.01
C TYR A 39 -27.40 12.10 8.60
N ARG A 40 -28.54 11.40 8.56
CA ARG A 40 -28.62 10.03 8.07
C ARG A 40 -29.90 9.82 7.31
N THR A 41 -29.82 9.17 6.15
CA THR A 41 -30.99 8.66 5.45
C THR A 41 -30.68 7.34 4.76
N PHE A 42 -31.63 6.41 4.79
CA PHE A 42 -31.63 5.31 3.84
C PHE A 42 -32.11 5.79 2.48
N VAL A 43 -31.72 5.07 1.44
CA VAL A 43 -32.05 5.36 0.06
C VAL A 43 -32.54 4.08 -0.60
N ASN A 44 -33.69 4.14 -1.27
CA ASN A 44 -34.21 3.04 -2.06
C ASN A 44 -33.54 3.03 -3.44
N PRO A 45 -32.69 2.03 -3.76
CA PRO A 45 -32.01 1.95 -5.05
C PRO A 45 -32.95 1.50 -6.18
N GLY A 46 -34.20 1.13 -5.90
CA GLY A 46 -35.18 0.65 -6.87
C GLY A 46 -34.85 -0.73 -7.45
N ARG A 47 -33.94 -1.46 -6.83
CA ARG A 47 -33.52 -2.83 -7.15
C ARG A 47 -33.08 -3.56 -5.88
N ASP A 48 -32.91 -4.87 -5.96
CA ASP A 48 -32.40 -5.64 -4.83
C ASP A 48 -30.91 -5.34 -4.57
N ILE A 49 -30.54 -5.24 -3.29
CA ILE A 49 -29.16 -5.12 -2.81
C ILE A 49 -28.50 -6.51 -2.91
N PRO A 50 -27.31 -6.65 -3.52
CA PRO A 50 -26.57 -7.91 -3.55
C PRO A 50 -26.32 -8.47 -2.15
N ILE A 51 -26.34 -9.80 -2.00
CA ILE A 51 -26.26 -10.45 -0.68
C ILE A 51 -24.95 -10.12 0.04
N GLU A 52 -23.84 -10.03 -0.71
CA GLU A 52 -22.52 -9.70 -0.19
C GLU A 52 -22.49 -8.28 0.41
N VAL A 53 -23.24 -7.34 -0.18
CA VAL A 53 -23.38 -5.98 0.34
C VAL A 53 -24.28 -5.95 1.58
N GLN A 54 -25.35 -6.74 1.61
CA GLN A 54 -26.20 -6.86 2.81
C GLN A 54 -25.41 -7.45 3.99
N GLU A 55 -24.56 -8.45 3.74
CA GLU A 55 -23.69 -9.05 4.75
C GLU A 55 -22.61 -8.07 5.25
N LEU A 56 -22.05 -7.25 4.35
CA LEU A 56 -21.03 -6.26 4.68
C LEU A 56 -21.59 -5.10 5.50
N THR A 57 -22.70 -4.50 5.05
CA THR A 57 -23.27 -3.25 5.57
C THR A 57 -24.35 -3.47 6.63
N GLY A 58 -24.92 -4.69 6.69
CA GLY A 58 -26.09 -4.99 7.49
C GLY A 58 -27.38 -4.33 7.00
N ILE A 59 -27.39 -3.71 5.81
CA ILE A 59 -28.57 -3.07 5.22
C ILE A 59 -29.31 -4.10 4.36
N SER A 60 -30.52 -4.47 4.76
CA SER A 60 -31.37 -5.41 4.02
C SER A 60 -32.27 -4.71 3.00
N ASN A 61 -32.81 -5.48 2.06
CA ASN A 61 -33.86 -4.99 1.14
C ASN A 61 -35.08 -4.43 1.90
N ALA A 62 -35.38 -4.94 3.10
CA ALA A 62 -36.50 -4.46 3.91
C ALA A 62 -36.24 -3.07 4.50
N ASP A 63 -34.99 -2.74 4.82
CA ASP A 63 -34.60 -1.44 5.39
C ASP A 63 -34.78 -0.31 4.36
N VAL A 64 -34.52 -0.59 3.09
CA VAL A 64 -34.60 0.40 2.00
C VAL A 64 -35.94 0.39 1.25
N ALA A 65 -36.80 -0.61 1.43
CA ALA A 65 -38.04 -0.74 0.67
C ALA A 65 -38.97 0.47 0.82
N GLY A 66 -39.08 1.03 2.03
CA GLY A 66 -39.87 2.23 2.34
C GLY A 66 -39.08 3.54 2.31
N ALA A 67 -37.79 3.49 2.01
CA ALA A 67 -36.92 4.66 1.98
C ALA A 67 -37.19 5.51 0.72
N PRO A 68 -36.90 6.82 0.75
CA PRO A 68 -36.97 7.67 -0.43
C PRO A 68 -35.95 7.26 -1.49
N ARG A 69 -36.21 7.56 -2.76
CA ARG A 69 -35.17 7.51 -3.81
C ARG A 69 -34.16 8.63 -3.60
N PHE A 70 -32.95 8.48 -4.12
CA PHE A 70 -31.91 9.50 -3.96
C PHE A 70 -32.37 10.87 -4.49
N SER A 71 -33.10 10.89 -5.60
CA SER A 71 -33.67 12.11 -6.18
C SER A 71 -34.56 12.91 -5.23
N GLU A 72 -35.18 12.25 -4.24
CA GLU A 72 -36.09 12.89 -3.26
C GLU A 72 -35.32 13.47 -2.06
N VAL A 73 -34.14 12.93 -1.74
CA VAL A 73 -33.28 13.42 -0.65
C VAL A 73 -32.12 14.29 -1.12
N ARG A 74 -31.88 14.35 -2.43
CA ARG A 74 -30.77 15.08 -3.07
C ARG A 74 -30.57 16.50 -2.55
N ASP A 75 -31.65 17.28 -2.49
CA ASP A 75 -31.59 18.67 -2.05
C ASP A 75 -31.29 18.79 -0.55
N ALA A 76 -31.78 17.84 0.27
CA ALA A 76 -31.47 17.78 1.70
C ALA A 76 -30.01 17.40 1.94
N VAL A 77 -29.47 16.41 1.21
CA VAL A 77 -28.04 16.03 1.26
C VAL A 77 -27.17 17.21 0.87
N ARG A 78 -27.49 17.87 -0.27
CA ARG A 78 -26.76 19.06 -0.72
C ARG A 78 -26.80 20.19 0.30
N ALA A 79 -27.97 20.46 0.90
CA ALA A 79 -28.13 21.51 1.90
C ALA A 79 -27.36 21.21 3.19
N PHE A 80 -27.28 19.94 3.59
CA PHE A 80 -26.53 19.54 4.77
C PHE A 80 -25.02 19.73 4.58
N ILE A 81 -24.48 19.28 3.44
CA ILE A 81 -23.07 19.46 3.06
C ILE A 81 -22.75 20.97 2.96
N GLY A 82 -23.52 21.69 2.13
CA GLY A 82 -23.29 23.11 1.85
C GLY A 82 -21.95 23.36 1.15
N ASP A 83 -21.32 24.50 1.43
CA ASP A 83 -20.03 24.91 0.85
C ASP A 83 -18.82 24.53 1.73
N ARG A 84 -18.99 23.55 2.62
CA ARG A 84 -17.97 23.15 3.60
C ARG A 84 -17.00 22.14 2.99
N PRO A 85 -15.72 22.15 3.39
CA PRO A 85 -14.80 21.08 3.03
C PRO A 85 -15.31 19.73 3.50
N ILE A 86 -15.17 18.73 2.64
CA ILE A 86 -15.63 17.37 2.90
C ILE A 86 -14.46 16.53 3.41
N VAL A 87 -14.73 15.68 4.37
CA VAL A 87 -13.76 14.73 4.93
C VAL A 87 -14.33 13.33 4.76
N GLY A 88 -13.51 12.38 4.33
CA GLY A 88 -13.91 10.99 4.20
C GLY A 88 -12.71 10.06 4.24
N GLN A 89 -12.98 8.77 4.39
CA GLN A 89 -11.98 7.74 4.20
C GLN A 89 -12.07 7.21 2.76
N ASN A 90 -11.05 7.40 1.93
CA ASN A 90 -11.16 7.13 0.49
C ASN A 90 -12.26 7.98 -0.19
N ILE A 91 -12.38 9.24 0.24
CA ILE A 91 -13.51 10.15 -0.06
C ILE A 91 -13.79 10.38 -1.55
N ALA A 92 -12.80 10.15 -2.42
CA ALA A 92 -12.99 10.24 -3.87
C ALA A 92 -14.07 9.27 -4.37
N PHE A 93 -14.25 8.12 -3.69
CA PHE A 93 -15.32 7.16 -3.97
C PHE A 93 -16.70 7.79 -3.74
N ASP A 94 -16.94 8.31 -2.53
CA ASP A 94 -18.23 8.89 -2.13
C ASP A 94 -18.59 10.12 -2.98
N ILE A 95 -17.60 10.97 -3.24
CA ILE A 95 -17.77 12.15 -4.11
C ILE A 95 -18.20 11.71 -5.51
N ALA A 96 -17.59 10.66 -6.07
CA ALA A 96 -17.97 10.20 -7.41
C ALA A 96 -19.44 9.73 -7.48
N PHE A 97 -19.94 9.06 -6.45
CA PHE A 97 -21.36 8.70 -6.32
C PHE A 97 -22.27 9.93 -6.18
N LEU A 98 -21.89 10.91 -5.36
CA LEU A 98 -22.64 12.17 -5.23
C LEU A 98 -22.68 12.95 -6.55
N GLU A 99 -21.57 13.03 -7.28
CA GLU A 99 -21.47 13.70 -8.57
C GLU A 99 -22.36 13.03 -9.63
N ALA A 100 -22.39 11.69 -9.67
CA ALA A 100 -23.29 10.93 -10.53
C ALA A 100 -24.78 11.22 -10.22
N GLU A 101 -25.09 11.45 -8.94
CA GLU A 101 -26.39 11.89 -8.48
C GLU A 101 -26.60 13.42 -8.56
N ARG A 102 -25.73 14.15 -9.25
CA ARG A 102 -25.79 15.60 -9.45
C ARG A 102 -25.77 16.39 -8.13
N VAL A 103 -25.10 15.88 -7.11
CA VAL A 103 -24.74 16.63 -5.90
C VAL A 103 -23.29 17.10 -6.07
N HIS A 104 -23.15 18.27 -6.71
CA HIS A 104 -21.84 18.84 -6.98
C HIS A 104 -21.20 19.42 -5.73
N THR A 105 -19.92 19.13 -5.52
CA THR A 105 -19.14 19.63 -4.40
C THR A 105 -17.97 20.47 -4.92
N TYR A 106 -17.87 21.72 -4.46
CA TYR A 106 -16.85 22.67 -4.95
C TYR A 106 -15.79 22.99 -3.90
N ALA A 107 -16.09 22.70 -2.64
CA ALA A 107 -15.14 22.85 -1.56
C ALA A 107 -14.05 21.75 -1.65
N PRO A 108 -12.85 21.98 -1.08
CA PRO A 108 -11.83 20.96 -0.98
C PRO A 108 -12.34 19.72 -0.27
N SER A 109 -11.85 18.54 -0.69
CA SER A 109 -12.03 17.30 0.04
C SER A 109 -10.71 16.86 0.68
N PHE A 110 -10.81 16.23 1.85
CA PHE A 110 -9.68 15.72 2.60
C PHE A 110 -9.88 14.24 2.90
N ASP A 111 -8.92 13.44 2.48
CA ASP A 111 -8.94 12.00 2.70
C ASP A 111 -8.16 11.64 3.98
N THR A 112 -8.83 11.03 4.95
CA THR A 112 -8.18 10.58 6.19
C THR A 112 -7.18 9.46 5.94
N TRP A 113 -7.36 8.65 4.90
CA TRP A 113 -6.38 7.64 4.47
C TRP A 113 -5.08 8.32 4.03
N GLU A 114 -5.19 9.34 3.19
CA GLU A 114 -4.05 10.06 2.63
C GLU A 114 -3.32 10.84 3.74
N LEU A 115 -4.06 11.54 4.60
CA LEU A 115 -3.51 12.21 5.78
C LEU A 115 -2.78 11.23 6.71
N ALA A 116 -3.41 10.10 7.04
CA ALA A 116 -2.80 9.09 7.91
C ALA A 116 -1.53 8.48 7.31
N SER A 117 -1.46 8.31 5.98
CA SER A 117 -0.29 7.76 5.30
C SER A 117 1.00 8.57 5.53
N VAL A 118 0.84 9.87 5.80
CA VAL A 118 1.93 10.81 6.07
C VAL A 118 2.10 11.03 7.56
N LEU A 119 1.01 11.23 8.29
CA LEU A 119 1.03 11.62 9.70
C LEU A 119 1.26 10.43 10.65
N LEU A 120 0.98 9.21 10.19
CA LEU A 120 1.18 7.95 10.92
C LEU A 120 2.16 7.02 10.18
N PRO A 121 3.44 7.41 10.00
CA PRO A 121 4.39 6.68 9.16
C PRO A 121 4.74 5.27 9.65
N THR A 122 4.38 4.93 10.89
CA THR A 122 4.60 3.60 11.50
C THR A 122 3.34 2.72 11.48
N ALA A 123 2.22 3.19 10.91
CA ALA A 123 1.01 2.39 10.80
C ALA A 123 1.22 1.23 9.82
N ASP A 124 0.82 0.03 10.22
CA ASP A 124 0.92 -1.19 9.41
C ASP A 124 -0.25 -1.33 8.42
N ARG A 125 -1.41 -0.77 8.76
CA ARG A 125 -2.59 -0.68 7.89
C ARG A 125 -3.27 0.68 8.06
N LEU A 126 -3.90 1.13 6.99
CA LEU A 126 -4.54 2.45 6.89
C LEU A 126 -6.05 2.37 6.65
N ASN A 127 -6.71 1.25 6.94
CA ASN A 127 -8.17 1.25 6.94
C ASN A 127 -8.70 2.04 8.17
N LEU A 128 -9.92 2.55 8.09
CA LEU A 128 -10.50 3.45 9.11
C LEU A 128 -10.39 2.85 10.52
N GLY A 129 -10.75 1.57 10.66
CA GLY A 129 -10.65 0.84 11.93
C GLY A 129 -9.23 0.81 12.51
N LYS A 130 -8.20 0.55 11.68
CA LYS A 130 -6.81 0.52 12.18
C LYS A 130 -6.28 1.91 12.50
N ILE A 131 -6.66 2.92 11.72
CA ILE A 131 -6.29 4.32 12.01
C ILE A 131 -6.93 4.74 13.34
N ALA A 132 -8.23 4.49 13.52
CA ALA A 132 -8.96 4.78 14.74
C ALA A 132 -8.33 4.07 15.96
N GLU A 133 -8.03 2.78 15.85
CA GLU A 133 -7.35 2.01 16.90
C GLU A 133 -5.99 2.63 17.27
N THR A 134 -5.18 3.00 16.26
CA THR A 134 -3.86 3.61 16.46
C THR A 134 -3.95 4.96 17.18
N LEU A 135 -5.04 5.69 16.96
CA LEU A 135 -5.32 6.99 17.59
C LEU A 135 -6.09 6.87 18.91
N GLY A 136 -6.45 5.65 19.35
CA GLY A 136 -7.22 5.42 20.57
C GLY A 136 -8.70 5.81 20.47
N ILE A 137 -9.24 5.85 19.26
CA ILE A 137 -10.64 6.21 18.97
C ILE A 137 -11.49 4.94 18.96
N VAL A 138 -12.60 4.96 19.69
CA VAL A 138 -13.53 3.81 19.76
C VAL A 138 -14.49 3.87 18.59
N MET A 139 -14.48 2.82 17.75
CA MET A 139 -15.49 2.63 16.72
C MET A 139 -16.59 1.69 17.22
N PRO A 140 -17.88 2.09 17.16
CA PRO A 140 -18.96 1.26 17.65
C PRO A 140 -19.29 0.11 16.69
N VAL A 141 -19.64 0.41 15.43
CA VAL A 141 -20.06 -0.54 14.39
C VAL A 141 -19.49 -0.07 13.06
N ALA A 142 -18.72 -0.92 12.38
CA ALA A 142 -18.19 -0.65 11.04
C ALA A 142 -19.23 -0.96 9.95
N HIS A 143 -19.09 -0.33 8.79
CA HIS A 143 -19.97 -0.49 7.61
C HIS A 143 -21.39 -0.01 7.86
N ARG A 144 -21.47 1.15 8.52
CA ARG A 144 -22.71 1.90 8.72
C ARG A 144 -22.39 3.35 8.48
N ALA A 145 -23.01 3.94 7.47
CA ALA A 145 -22.58 5.21 6.93
C ALA A 145 -22.42 6.31 8.00
N LEU A 146 -23.39 6.46 8.91
CA LEU A 146 -23.28 7.47 9.96
C LEU A 146 -22.18 7.16 10.97
N ALA A 147 -22.01 5.89 11.37
CA ALA A 147 -20.99 5.51 12.34
C ALA A 147 -19.58 5.69 11.77
N ASP A 148 -19.40 5.37 10.48
CA ASP A 148 -18.13 5.58 9.78
C ASP A 148 -17.85 7.08 9.53
N ALA A 149 -18.87 7.90 9.26
CA ALA A 149 -18.73 9.36 9.21
C ALA A 149 -18.34 9.97 10.58
N GLU A 150 -18.93 9.51 11.68
CA GLU A 150 -18.56 9.93 13.04
C GLU A 150 -17.12 9.53 13.39
N ALA A 151 -16.73 8.29 13.09
CA ALA A 151 -15.36 7.82 13.29
C ALA A 151 -14.36 8.60 12.43
N THR A 152 -14.72 8.89 11.18
CA THR A 152 -13.91 9.69 10.26
C THR A 152 -13.71 11.12 10.79
N ARG A 153 -14.75 11.76 11.33
CA ARG A 153 -14.62 13.06 12.03
C ARG A 153 -13.57 12.97 13.13
N ASP A 154 -13.69 11.98 14.02
CA ASP A 154 -12.81 11.86 15.19
C ASP A 154 -11.37 11.59 14.76
N VAL A 155 -11.17 10.72 13.75
CA VAL A 155 -9.86 10.46 13.14
C VAL A 155 -9.29 11.74 12.54
N PHE A 156 -10.10 12.49 11.78
CA PHE A 156 -9.65 13.72 11.16
C PHE A 156 -9.23 14.78 12.18
N LEU A 157 -10.02 15.00 13.23
CA LEU A 157 -9.67 15.94 14.30
C LEU A 157 -8.36 15.53 14.99
N ALA A 158 -8.17 14.25 15.30
CA ALA A 158 -6.93 13.75 15.88
C ALA A 158 -5.71 13.88 14.95
N LEU A 159 -5.89 13.66 13.64
CA LEU A 159 -4.84 13.88 12.63
C LEU A 159 -4.52 15.37 12.48
N LEU A 160 -5.53 16.24 12.59
CA LEU A 160 -5.38 17.69 12.51
C LEU A 160 -4.63 18.24 13.72
N ASP A 161 -4.97 17.80 14.93
CA ASP A 161 -4.23 18.11 16.16
C ASP A 161 -2.76 17.67 16.07
N ARG A 162 -2.52 16.49 15.48
CA ARG A 162 -1.16 15.98 15.23
C ARG A 162 -0.41 16.85 14.22
N LEU A 163 -1.05 17.29 13.15
CA LEU A 163 -0.46 18.22 12.18
C LEU A 163 -0.12 19.56 12.85
N GLU A 164 -1.05 20.14 13.60
CA GLU A 164 -0.88 21.45 14.26
C GLU A 164 0.15 21.44 15.38
N SER A 165 0.37 20.29 16.04
CA SER A 165 1.41 20.13 17.07
C SER A 165 2.82 19.90 16.51
N MET A 166 2.97 19.77 15.19
CA MET A 166 4.29 19.60 14.57
C MET A 166 5.17 20.85 14.73
N PRO A 167 6.49 20.69 14.84
CA PRO A 167 7.41 21.82 14.77
C PRO A 167 7.19 22.60 13.47
N ARG A 168 7.18 23.94 13.56
CA ARG A 168 7.00 24.81 12.39
C ARG A 168 7.93 24.44 11.23
N SER A 169 9.19 24.12 11.52
CA SER A 169 10.17 23.70 10.52
C SER A 169 9.72 22.47 9.72
N LEU A 170 9.08 21.51 10.37
CA LEU A 170 8.54 20.31 9.72
C LEU A 170 7.32 20.64 8.87
N LEU A 171 6.44 21.53 9.32
CA LEU A 171 5.30 22.00 8.53
C LEU A 171 5.74 22.73 7.25
N VAL A 172 6.81 23.54 7.32
CA VAL A 172 7.39 24.21 6.14
C VAL A 172 7.87 23.19 5.11
N GLU A 173 8.58 22.17 5.57
CA GLU A 173 9.09 21.12 4.70
C GLU A 173 7.95 20.31 4.07
N LEU A 174 6.98 19.91 4.90
CA LEU A 174 5.81 19.16 4.46
C LEU A 174 5.02 19.95 3.41
N ARG A 175 4.87 21.26 3.59
CA ARG A 175 4.27 22.16 2.59
C ARG A 175 5.03 22.11 1.26
N GLY A 176 6.37 22.16 1.31
CA GLY A 176 7.20 22.09 0.10
C GLY A 176 7.06 20.76 -0.65
N PHE A 177 6.89 19.64 0.07
CA PHE A 177 6.56 18.35 -0.54
C PHE A 177 5.15 18.34 -1.13
N ALA A 178 4.16 18.84 -0.37
CA ALA A 178 2.78 18.91 -0.80
C ALA A 178 2.64 19.71 -2.10
N GLU A 179 3.31 20.86 -2.19
CA GLU A 179 3.31 21.72 -3.37
C GLU A 179 3.89 21.01 -4.61
N ARG A 180 5.04 20.35 -4.48
CA ARG A 180 5.65 19.59 -5.60
C ARG A 180 4.82 18.38 -6.03
N ALA A 181 4.12 17.76 -5.08
CA ALA A 181 3.26 16.61 -5.34
C ALA A 181 1.87 17.00 -5.88
N GLY A 182 1.48 18.29 -5.80
CA GLY A 182 0.12 18.72 -6.09
C GLY A 182 -0.89 18.22 -5.04
N TRP A 183 -0.44 18.01 -3.81
CA TRP A 183 -1.25 17.42 -2.74
C TRP A 183 -2.21 18.44 -2.12
N GLY A 184 -3.52 18.17 -2.17
CA GLY A 184 -4.58 19.08 -1.72
C GLY A 184 -4.54 19.46 -0.23
N VAL A 185 -3.88 18.64 0.60
CA VAL A 185 -3.65 18.89 2.04
C VAL A 185 -2.77 20.11 2.30
N ILE A 186 -2.12 20.68 1.27
CA ILE A 186 -1.41 21.97 1.38
C ILE A 186 -2.26 23.05 2.07
N THR A 187 -3.58 23.04 1.86
CA THR A 187 -4.51 23.98 2.50
C THR A 187 -4.63 23.79 4.02
N LEU A 188 -4.57 22.55 4.52
CA LEU A 188 -4.53 22.26 5.96
C LEU A 188 -3.18 22.64 6.57
N ILE A 189 -2.08 22.43 5.84
CA ILE A 189 -0.73 22.80 6.28
C ILE A 189 -0.62 24.33 6.37
N ASP A 190 -1.11 25.05 5.38
CA ASP A 190 -1.16 26.53 5.38
C ASP A 190 -2.01 27.05 6.55
N ASP A 191 -3.15 26.42 6.83
CA ASP A 191 -4.00 26.76 7.97
C ASP A 191 -3.29 26.49 9.32
N ALA A 192 -2.61 25.36 9.47
CA ALA A 192 -1.82 25.03 10.67
C ALA A 192 -0.66 26.04 10.89
N LEU A 193 0.06 26.40 9.83
CA LEU A 193 1.12 27.41 9.88
C LEU A 193 0.60 28.79 10.31
N ALA A 194 -0.56 29.20 9.80
CA ALA A 194 -1.20 30.46 10.15
C ALA A 194 -1.65 30.50 11.62
N ARG A 195 -2.21 29.40 12.14
CA ARG A 195 -2.65 29.28 13.54
C ARG A 195 -1.50 29.29 14.54
N GLY A 196 -0.34 28.74 14.15
CA GLY A 196 0.89 28.78 14.95
C GLY A 196 1.53 30.17 15.07
N GLY A 197 0.88 31.23 14.58
CA GLY A 197 1.32 32.62 14.71
C GLY A 197 2.49 33.01 13.79
N GLY A 198 2.93 32.12 12.91
CA GLY A 198 3.97 32.44 11.96
C GLY A 198 3.37 32.77 10.60
N ALA A 199 3.54 34.03 10.18
CA ALA A 199 3.19 34.52 8.86
C ALA A 199 3.74 33.64 7.71
N ALA A 200 3.32 33.94 6.47
CA ALA A 200 3.86 33.35 5.25
C ALA A 200 5.39 33.29 5.31
N ILE A 201 5.94 32.07 5.25
CA ILE A 201 7.37 31.82 5.33
C ILE A 201 8.02 32.38 4.07
N SER A 202 9.09 33.15 4.21
CA SER A 202 9.85 33.59 3.03
C SER A 202 10.50 32.39 2.34
N ALA A 203 10.67 32.46 1.01
CA ALA A 203 11.36 31.40 0.28
C ALA A 203 12.77 31.12 0.82
N GLU A 204 13.45 32.14 1.34
CA GLU A 204 14.78 32.04 1.96
C GLU A 204 14.76 31.28 3.29
N GLU A 205 13.79 31.57 4.15
CA GLU A 205 13.60 30.84 5.42
C GLU A 205 13.22 29.37 5.16
N ALA A 206 12.35 29.11 4.19
CA ALA A 206 12.01 27.74 3.78
C ALA A 206 13.23 26.99 3.25
N LEU A 207 14.06 27.64 2.42
CA LEU A 207 15.27 27.03 1.89
C LEU A 207 16.30 26.75 2.98
N ALA A 208 16.46 27.65 3.95
CA ALA A 208 17.35 27.47 5.09
C ALA A 208 16.91 26.29 5.98
N ILE A 209 15.61 26.15 6.24
CA ILE A 209 15.05 25.02 6.98
C ILE A 209 15.30 23.72 6.22
N MET A 210 14.97 23.67 4.92
CA MET A 210 15.20 22.50 4.07
C MET A 210 16.67 22.08 4.02
N ALA A 211 17.59 23.06 3.97
CA ALA A 211 19.03 22.78 3.94
C ALA A 211 19.58 22.24 5.28
N ALA A 212 18.90 22.51 6.40
CA ALA A 212 19.32 22.09 7.74
C ALA A 212 18.78 20.71 8.14
N LEU A 213 17.84 20.15 7.38
CA LEU A 213 17.22 18.86 7.69
C LEU A 213 18.14 17.69 7.33
N PRO A 214 18.13 16.61 8.12
CA PRO A 214 18.92 15.42 7.84
C PRO A 214 18.43 14.77 6.55
N VAL A 215 19.15 15.01 5.44
CA VAL A 215 18.90 14.28 4.20
C VAL A 215 19.18 12.81 4.49
N GLY A 216 18.19 11.94 4.19
CA GLY A 216 18.37 10.50 4.29
C GLY A 216 19.63 10.05 3.55
N PRO A 217 20.21 8.90 3.93
CA PRO A 217 21.46 8.43 3.35
C PRO A 217 21.35 8.45 1.82
N THR A 218 22.37 9.00 1.17
CA THR A 218 22.45 9.04 -0.30
C THR A 218 22.19 7.63 -0.81
N ARG A 219 21.10 7.42 -1.57
CA ARG A 219 20.83 6.11 -2.18
C ARG A 219 22.07 5.71 -2.97
N GLU A 220 22.69 4.59 -2.59
CA GLU A 220 23.78 4.02 -3.38
C GLU A 220 23.27 3.78 -4.80
N ARG A 221 23.83 4.52 -5.76
CA ARG A 221 23.57 4.25 -7.18
C ARG A 221 24.40 3.04 -7.56
N TYR A 222 23.74 1.90 -7.68
CA TYR A 222 24.40 0.72 -8.24
C TYR A 222 24.65 0.90 -9.73
N GLU A 223 25.83 0.47 -10.19
CA GLU A 223 26.12 0.38 -11.60
C GLU A 223 25.18 -0.62 -12.29
N ALA A 224 24.78 -0.27 -13.51
CA ALA A 224 23.96 -1.14 -14.33
C ALA A 224 24.75 -2.42 -14.65
N LEU A 225 24.09 -3.57 -14.49
CA LEU A 225 24.66 -4.84 -14.92
C LEU A 225 24.93 -4.82 -16.43
N VAL A 226 26.10 -5.32 -16.83
CA VAL A 226 26.50 -5.49 -18.22
C VAL A 226 26.55 -6.99 -18.51
N PRO A 227 25.54 -7.54 -19.21
CA PRO A 227 25.52 -8.95 -19.59
C PRO A 227 26.74 -9.35 -20.41
N ARG A 228 27.32 -10.52 -20.11
CA ARG A 228 28.39 -11.10 -20.92
C ARG A 228 27.88 -11.48 -22.30
N THR A 229 28.62 -11.10 -23.33
CA THR A 229 28.35 -11.51 -24.72
C THR A 229 28.54 -13.01 -24.91
N GLU A 230 29.61 -13.57 -24.35
CA GLU A 230 29.83 -15.01 -24.31
C GLU A 230 29.36 -15.55 -22.95
N ARG A 231 28.32 -16.38 -22.98
CA ARG A 231 27.67 -16.88 -21.78
C ARG A 231 28.51 -17.97 -21.12
N VAL A 232 28.75 -17.83 -19.82
CA VAL A 232 29.29 -18.91 -18.99
C VAL A 232 28.14 -19.81 -18.57
N VAL A 233 28.25 -21.08 -18.98
CA VAL A 233 27.27 -22.11 -18.71
C VAL A 233 27.52 -22.72 -17.33
N THR A 234 26.46 -22.81 -16.52
CA THR A 234 26.49 -23.57 -15.27
C THR A 234 26.39 -25.07 -15.58
N SER A 235 27.42 -25.83 -15.20
CA SER A 235 27.44 -27.28 -15.42
C SER A 235 26.65 -28.05 -14.35
N PRO A 236 26.16 -29.27 -14.64
CA PRO A 236 25.52 -30.12 -13.64
C PRO A 236 26.39 -30.41 -12.41
N ASP A 237 27.70 -30.55 -12.60
CA ASP A 237 28.65 -30.83 -11.49
C ASP A 237 28.77 -29.63 -10.54
N GLU A 238 28.58 -28.42 -11.06
CA GLU A 238 28.60 -27.20 -10.24
C GLU A 238 27.35 -27.11 -9.38
N ILE A 239 26.18 -27.50 -9.92
CA ILE A 239 24.95 -27.62 -9.14
C ILE A 239 25.16 -28.62 -8.00
N ASP A 240 25.75 -29.77 -8.28
CA ASP A 240 26.04 -30.79 -7.27
C ASP A 240 26.99 -30.27 -6.19
N ALA A 241 28.03 -29.54 -6.59
CA ALA A 241 28.99 -28.96 -5.66
C ALA A 241 28.34 -27.95 -4.70
N VAL A 242 27.45 -27.06 -5.18
CA VAL A 242 26.72 -26.14 -4.30
C VAL A 242 25.82 -26.89 -3.31
N PHE A 243 25.12 -27.94 -3.75
CA PHE A 243 24.29 -28.74 -2.84
C PHE A 243 25.12 -29.61 -1.88
N ASN A 244 26.37 -29.94 -2.21
CA ASN A 244 27.30 -30.58 -1.28
C ASN A 244 27.78 -29.59 -0.21
N ILE A 245 28.04 -28.34 -0.56
CA ILE A 245 28.33 -27.28 0.43
C ILE A 245 27.15 -27.14 1.40
N ALA A 246 25.91 -27.16 0.92
CA ALA A 246 24.73 -27.12 1.80
C ALA A 246 24.69 -28.29 2.81
N ARG A 247 25.24 -29.45 2.44
CA ARG A 247 25.36 -30.63 3.32
C ARG A 247 26.50 -30.51 4.33
N GLU A 248 27.61 -29.92 3.90
CA GLU A 248 28.85 -29.84 4.69
C GLU A 248 28.91 -28.59 5.59
N ARG A 249 28.09 -27.58 5.30
CA ARG A 249 28.06 -26.28 5.98
C ARG A 249 26.72 -26.03 6.67
N PRO A 250 26.43 -26.72 7.79
CA PRO A 250 25.21 -26.51 8.56
C PRO A 250 25.12 -25.10 9.17
N ASP A 251 26.24 -24.38 9.25
CA ASP A 251 26.29 -22.96 9.62
C ASP A 251 25.65 -22.05 8.58
N LEU A 252 25.70 -22.41 7.30
CA LEU A 252 25.06 -21.68 6.20
C LEU A 252 23.62 -22.15 5.96
N PHE A 253 23.34 -23.43 6.20
CA PHE A 253 22.01 -23.99 6.04
C PHE A 253 21.68 -25.04 7.11
N PRO A 254 21.07 -24.63 8.24
CA PRO A 254 20.68 -25.55 9.29
C PRO A 254 19.67 -26.59 8.79
N SER A 255 19.88 -27.85 9.16
CA SER A 255 18.95 -28.96 8.87
C SER A 255 18.74 -29.24 7.37
N TYR A 256 19.75 -29.03 6.53
CA TYR A 256 19.71 -29.48 5.13
C TYR A 256 19.62 -31.00 5.04
N GLU A 257 18.69 -31.48 4.23
CA GLU A 257 18.55 -32.90 3.90
C GLU A 257 18.65 -33.07 2.38
N PRO A 258 19.61 -33.87 1.87
CA PRO A 258 19.75 -34.09 0.44
C PRO A 258 18.52 -34.74 -0.18
N ARG A 259 17.93 -34.06 -1.18
CA ARG A 259 16.75 -34.56 -1.90
C ARG A 259 17.08 -34.74 -3.38
N PRO A 260 17.09 -35.99 -3.91
CA PRO A 260 17.43 -36.23 -5.32
C PRO A 260 16.54 -35.47 -6.30
N SER A 261 15.25 -35.30 -5.99
CA SER A 261 14.31 -34.53 -6.81
C SER A 261 14.64 -33.04 -6.87
N GLN A 262 15.20 -32.47 -5.79
CA GLN A 262 15.66 -31.08 -5.74
C GLN A 262 16.81 -30.84 -6.71
N VAL A 263 17.82 -31.73 -6.68
CA VAL A 263 19.00 -31.66 -7.56
C VAL A 263 18.60 -31.89 -9.02
N SER A 264 17.69 -32.85 -9.27
CA SER A 264 17.16 -33.11 -10.61
C SER A 264 16.47 -31.87 -11.19
N MET A 265 15.60 -31.21 -10.41
CA MET A 265 14.96 -29.96 -10.81
C MET A 265 15.99 -28.85 -11.04
N ALA A 266 17.01 -28.72 -10.18
CA ALA A 266 18.03 -27.69 -10.33
C ALA A 266 18.87 -27.85 -11.61
N ARG A 267 19.23 -29.09 -11.96
CA ARG A 267 19.92 -29.38 -13.24
C ARG A 267 19.03 -29.07 -14.44
N ALA A 268 17.74 -29.37 -14.36
CA ALA A 268 16.78 -29.02 -15.41
C ALA A 268 16.66 -27.50 -15.60
N VAL A 269 16.59 -26.73 -14.51
CA VAL A 269 16.59 -25.26 -14.56
C VAL A 269 17.91 -24.72 -15.13
N ALA A 270 19.06 -25.27 -14.73
CA ALA A 270 20.36 -24.87 -15.28
C ALA A 270 20.46 -25.12 -16.80
N ALA A 271 20.00 -26.28 -17.26
CA ALA A 271 19.92 -26.59 -18.69
C ALA A 271 19.00 -25.60 -19.43
N GLN A 272 17.86 -25.27 -18.84
CA GLN A 272 16.91 -24.33 -19.44
C GLN A 272 17.46 -22.91 -19.55
N LEU A 273 18.21 -22.44 -18.55
CA LEU A 273 18.90 -21.14 -18.58
C LEU A 273 20.02 -21.08 -19.62
N ARG A 274 20.61 -22.24 -19.98
CA ARG A 274 21.60 -22.37 -21.05
C ARG A 274 20.95 -22.37 -22.43
N ASP A 275 19.96 -23.22 -22.63
CA ASP A 275 19.42 -23.53 -23.96
C ASP A 275 18.31 -22.56 -24.40
N GLY A 276 17.68 -21.85 -23.45
CA GLY A 276 16.50 -21.03 -23.70
C GLY A 276 15.23 -21.87 -23.93
N GLY A 277 14.06 -21.22 -23.85
CA GLY A 277 12.74 -21.87 -24.00
C GLY A 277 11.92 -21.94 -22.70
N HIS A 278 11.01 -22.92 -22.61
CA HIS A 278 10.11 -23.09 -21.47
C HIS A 278 10.27 -24.46 -20.79
N LEU A 279 10.34 -24.46 -19.46
CA LEU A 279 10.37 -25.66 -18.62
C LEU A 279 9.16 -25.65 -17.69
N ALA A 280 8.39 -26.75 -17.70
CA ALA A 280 7.34 -27.00 -16.72
C ALA A 280 7.78 -28.12 -15.76
N VAL A 281 7.67 -27.90 -14.45
CA VAL A 281 8.06 -28.87 -13.43
C VAL A 281 6.89 -29.09 -12.48
N GLU A 282 6.46 -30.33 -12.35
CA GLU A 282 5.59 -30.77 -11.28
C GLU A 282 6.44 -31.29 -10.12
N ALA A 283 6.33 -30.66 -8.95
CA ALA A 283 7.09 -31.05 -7.78
C ALA A 283 6.23 -30.96 -6.52
N GLY A 284 6.19 -32.05 -5.76
CA GLY A 284 5.43 -32.16 -4.51
C GLY A 284 5.83 -31.13 -3.44
N THR A 285 5.05 -31.03 -2.38
CA THR A 285 5.42 -30.22 -1.20
C THR A 285 6.68 -30.78 -0.54
N GLY A 286 7.47 -29.93 0.12
CA GLY A 286 8.70 -30.37 0.79
C GLY A 286 9.86 -30.77 -0.13
N THR A 287 9.74 -30.71 -1.46
CA THR A 287 10.83 -31.07 -2.40
C THR A 287 11.99 -30.05 -2.45
N GLY A 288 11.90 -28.94 -1.72
CA GLY A 288 12.94 -27.90 -1.73
C GLY A 288 12.95 -27.05 -3.01
N LYS A 289 11.77 -26.85 -3.62
CA LYS A 289 11.57 -26.14 -4.90
C LYS A 289 12.28 -24.79 -4.99
N SER A 290 12.22 -23.98 -3.92
CA SER A 290 12.83 -22.65 -3.90
C SER A 290 14.31 -22.70 -4.25
N MET A 291 15.10 -23.49 -3.53
CA MET A 291 16.53 -23.63 -3.81
C MET A 291 16.79 -24.25 -5.18
N ALA A 292 15.93 -25.19 -5.61
CA ALA A 292 16.10 -25.88 -6.88
C ALA A 292 16.08 -24.92 -8.07
N TYR A 293 15.26 -23.86 -8.06
CA TYR A 293 15.33 -22.83 -9.09
C TYR A 293 16.27 -21.66 -8.73
N LEU A 294 16.48 -21.35 -7.45
CA LEU A 294 17.32 -20.22 -7.03
C LEU A 294 18.82 -20.46 -7.24
N VAL A 295 19.35 -21.62 -6.84
CA VAL A 295 20.78 -21.96 -6.98
C VAL A 295 21.27 -21.84 -8.43
N PRO A 296 20.65 -22.51 -9.43
CA PRO A 296 21.08 -22.36 -10.83
C PRO A 296 20.88 -20.93 -11.35
N SER A 297 19.83 -20.25 -10.91
CA SER A 297 19.55 -18.84 -11.30
C SER A 297 20.62 -17.88 -10.79
N LEU A 298 21.07 -18.04 -9.55
CA LEU A 298 22.10 -17.20 -8.94
C LEU A 298 23.47 -17.44 -9.58
N LEU A 299 23.85 -18.69 -9.83
CA LEU A 299 25.08 -19.03 -10.57
C LEU A 299 25.06 -18.40 -11.97
N HIS A 300 23.94 -18.52 -12.67
CA HIS A 300 23.76 -17.92 -13.99
C HIS A 300 23.87 -16.38 -13.93
N ALA A 301 23.15 -15.73 -13.02
CA ALA A 301 23.14 -14.27 -12.87
C ALA A 301 24.53 -13.71 -12.53
N LEU A 302 25.21 -14.29 -11.54
CA LEU A 302 26.51 -13.83 -11.06
C LEU A 302 27.59 -13.99 -12.13
N ARG A 303 27.58 -15.10 -12.86
CA ARG A 303 28.61 -15.35 -13.89
C ARG A 303 28.41 -14.56 -15.16
N ASN A 304 27.15 -14.31 -15.53
CA ASN A 304 26.82 -13.67 -16.79
C ASN A 304 26.52 -12.18 -16.66
N GLY A 305 26.50 -11.62 -15.44
CA GLY A 305 26.05 -10.24 -15.23
C GLY A 305 24.59 -10.05 -15.64
N ASP A 306 23.78 -11.10 -15.49
CA ASP A 306 22.37 -11.12 -15.89
C ASP A 306 21.43 -10.82 -14.71
N ARG A 307 20.17 -10.55 -15.06
CA ARG A 307 19.07 -10.44 -14.11
C ARG A 307 18.17 -11.65 -14.27
N VAL A 308 17.83 -12.29 -13.15
CA VAL A 308 16.81 -13.32 -13.11
C VAL A 308 15.64 -12.80 -12.28
N VAL A 309 14.42 -12.97 -12.80
CA VAL A 309 13.19 -12.58 -12.11
C VAL A 309 12.45 -13.83 -11.69
N VAL A 310 12.03 -13.87 -10.42
CA VAL A 310 11.19 -14.93 -9.86
C VAL A 310 9.82 -14.34 -9.56
N SER A 311 8.78 -14.89 -10.18
CA SER A 311 7.39 -14.52 -9.93
C SER A 311 6.71 -15.57 -9.04
N THR A 312 5.95 -15.12 -8.04
CA THR A 312 5.20 -15.99 -7.12
C THR A 312 3.73 -15.62 -7.09
N HIS A 313 2.86 -16.62 -6.91
CA HIS A 313 1.41 -16.42 -6.85
C HIS A 313 0.93 -15.61 -5.62
N THR A 314 1.64 -15.69 -4.48
CA THR A 314 1.19 -15.06 -3.22
C THR A 314 2.27 -14.18 -2.59
N LEU A 315 1.85 -13.15 -1.85
CA LEU A 315 2.73 -12.28 -1.07
C LEU A 315 3.49 -13.06 0.00
N ASN A 316 2.83 -14.03 0.65
CA ASN A 316 3.48 -14.88 1.67
C ASN A 316 4.66 -15.70 1.09
N LEU A 317 4.52 -16.23 -0.13
CA LEU A 317 5.62 -16.90 -0.81
C LEU A 317 6.74 -15.93 -1.19
N GLN A 318 6.40 -14.74 -1.67
CA GLN A 318 7.38 -13.68 -1.96
C GLN A 318 8.20 -13.33 -0.71
N ASP A 319 7.54 -13.11 0.43
CA ASP A 319 8.18 -12.77 1.69
C ASP A 319 9.09 -13.90 2.18
N GLN A 320 8.63 -15.16 2.08
CA GLN A 320 9.45 -16.33 2.40
C GLN A 320 10.72 -16.40 1.54
N LEU A 321 10.60 -16.16 0.23
CA LEU A 321 11.76 -16.15 -0.67
C LEU A 321 12.72 -15.01 -0.32
N ALA A 322 12.21 -13.80 -0.13
CA ALA A 322 13.01 -12.62 0.10
C ALA A 322 13.76 -12.66 1.44
N GLN A 323 13.11 -13.14 2.50
CA GLN A 323 13.67 -13.11 3.85
C GLN A 323 14.51 -14.34 4.18
N ARG A 324 14.28 -15.48 3.51
CA ARG A 324 14.90 -16.76 3.88
C ARG A 324 15.56 -17.47 2.70
N ASP A 325 14.77 -17.91 1.72
CA ASP A 325 15.27 -18.90 0.75
C ASP A 325 16.31 -18.29 -0.22
N ALA A 326 16.12 -17.04 -0.66
CA ALA A 326 17.05 -16.35 -1.55
C ALA A 326 18.35 -15.94 -0.83
N PRO A 327 18.34 -15.32 0.36
CA PRO A 327 19.57 -15.07 1.12
C PRO A 327 20.35 -16.36 1.43
N ALA A 328 19.66 -17.45 1.80
CA ALA A 328 20.30 -18.73 2.07
C ALA A 328 20.91 -19.35 0.80
N SER A 329 20.20 -19.32 -0.33
CA SER A 329 20.73 -19.80 -1.60
C SER A 329 21.91 -18.96 -2.09
N ALA A 330 21.86 -17.63 -1.89
CA ALA A 330 22.97 -16.73 -2.19
C ALA A 330 24.21 -17.06 -1.36
N ALA A 331 24.08 -17.25 -0.05
CA ALA A 331 25.19 -17.61 0.82
C ALA A 331 25.89 -18.90 0.38
N LEU A 332 25.13 -19.91 -0.07
CA LEU A 332 25.67 -21.18 -0.60
C LEU A 332 26.43 -20.97 -1.91
N VAL A 333 25.84 -20.22 -2.85
CA VAL A 333 26.48 -19.93 -4.15
C VAL A 333 27.74 -19.07 -3.96
N GLU A 334 27.70 -18.07 -3.09
CA GLU A 334 28.85 -17.23 -2.78
C GLU A 334 29.97 -18.01 -2.07
N ALA A 335 29.63 -18.96 -1.19
CA ALA A 335 30.61 -19.86 -0.59
C ALA A 335 31.30 -20.72 -1.67
N TYR A 336 30.52 -21.31 -2.58
CA TYR A 336 31.05 -22.08 -3.71
C TYR A 336 31.99 -21.25 -4.60
N LEU A 337 31.58 -20.04 -4.98
CA LEU A 337 32.39 -19.15 -5.81
C LEU A 337 33.69 -18.75 -5.08
N ARG A 338 33.62 -18.45 -3.78
CA ARG A 338 34.79 -18.09 -2.96
C ARG A 338 35.80 -19.22 -2.86
N GLU A 339 35.37 -20.47 -2.72
CA GLU A 339 36.26 -21.64 -2.71
C GLU A 339 37.04 -21.81 -4.02
N ARG A 340 36.52 -21.24 -5.13
CA ARG A 340 37.16 -21.24 -6.45
C ARG A 340 37.92 -19.96 -6.77
N GLY A 341 38.03 -19.02 -5.82
CA GLY A 341 38.66 -17.72 -6.03
C GLY A 341 37.85 -16.75 -6.90
N GLU A 342 36.57 -17.04 -7.15
CA GLU A 342 35.65 -16.15 -7.84
C GLU A 342 35.06 -15.13 -6.85
N THR A 343 35.02 -13.85 -7.24
CA THR A 343 34.45 -12.76 -6.42
C THR A 343 33.14 -12.26 -7.00
N GLY A 344 32.09 -12.20 -6.19
CA GLY A 344 30.80 -11.63 -6.57
C GLY A 344 29.74 -11.89 -5.48
N GLY A 345 28.89 -10.90 -5.22
CA GLY A 345 27.80 -10.99 -4.25
C GLY A 345 26.44 -10.88 -4.94
N ALA A 346 25.50 -11.72 -4.54
CA ALA A 346 24.15 -11.69 -5.09
C ALA A 346 23.41 -10.46 -4.59
N ARG A 347 22.86 -9.68 -5.52
CA ARG A 347 21.94 -8.59 -5.19
C ARG A 347 20.52 -9.09 -5.33
N ILE A 348 19.82 -9.19 -4.20
CA ILE A 348 18.42 -9.62 -4.12
C ILE A 348 17.57 -8.38 -3.87
N SER A 349 16.49 -8.22 -4.61
CA SER A 349 15.56 -7.10 -4.45
C SER A 349 14.13 -7.56 -4.68
N VAL A 350 13.20 -7.01 -3.88
CA VAL A 350 11.77 -7.30 -4.01
C VAL A 350 11.12 -6.21 -4.85
N LEU A 351 10.49 -6.60 -5.95
CA LEU A 351 9.69 -5.72 -6.79
C LEU A 351 8.25 -5.73 -6.29
N LYS A 352 7.80 -4.60 -5.73
CA LYS A 352 6.42 -4.41 -5.24
C LYS A 352 5.60 -3.61 -6.24
N GLY A 353 4.30 -3.89 -6.34
CA GLY A 353 3.34 -3.15 -7.17
C GLY A 353 2.66 -4.02 -8.23
N ARG A 354 1.39 -3.73 -8.52
CA ARG A 354 0.55 -4.52 -9.44
C ARG A 354 1.13 -4.61 -10.86
N ASN A 355 1.79 -3.55 -11.34
CA ASN A 355 2.42 -3.52 -12.66
C ASN A 355 3.70 -4.38 -12.79
N ASN A 356 4.16 -4.98 -11.68
CA ASN A 356 5.37 -5.80 -11.65
C ASN A 356 5.06 -7.31 -11.63
N TYR A 357 3.80 -7.72 -11.71
CA TYR A 357 3.43 -9.12 -11.93
C TYR A 357 3.72 -9.48 -13.39
N LEU A 358 4.57 -10.50 -13.59
CA LEU A 358 4.88 -11.06 -14.91
C LEU A 358 3.74 -11.90 -15.49
N CYS A 359 2.74 -12.23 -14.66
CA CYS A 359 1.66 -13.16 -14.94
C CYS A 359 0.33 -12.43 -15.03
#